data_AF-A0A2D9DM57-F1
#
_entry.id   AF-A0A2D9DM57-F1
#
_cell.length_a   1.000
_cell.length_b   1.000
_cell.length_c   1.000
_cell.angle_alpha   90.00
_cell.angle_beta   90.00
_cell.angle_gamma   90.00
#
_symmetry.space_group_name_H-M   'P 1'
#
loop_
_entity.id
_entity.type
_entity.pdbx_description
1 polymer ?
#
loop_
_entity_poly.entity_id
_entity_poly.type
_entity_poly.pdbx_seq_one_letter_code
_entity_poly.pdbx_strand_id
1 'polypeptide(L)'
;MIVIKKIKAVILFGVFGFSFLKVSAQEKLYTNEFPLENVTLLDGKFKNARDLNMSVLLQYDVDRLLAPYRKEAGLEPRKPSYPNWEGLDGHIGGHYLSALAMNYAATDNQEFLARMNYMLKELRECQLANT
;
A
#
# COMPACT_ATOMS: atom_id res chain seq x y z
N MET A 1 -22.78 26.67 32.75
CA MET A 1 -22.46 27.04 31.35
C MET A 1 -20.97 27.29 31.06
N ILE A 2 -20.15 27.62 32.07
CA ILE A 2 -18.69 27.88 31.90
C ILE A 2 -17.86 26.58 31.80
N VAL A 3 -18.24 25.51 32.51
CA VAL A 3 -17.54 24.22 32.50
C VAL A 3 -17.64 23.50 31.14
N ILE A 4 -18.81 23.54 30.50
CA ILE A 4 -19.05 22.93 29.18
C ILE A 4 -18.24 23.62 28.07
N LYS A 5 -18.01 24.94 28.17
CA LYS A 5 -17.16 25.69 27.24
C LYS A 5 -15.68 25.31 27.37
N LYS A 6 -15.19 25.06 28.59
CA LYS A 6 -13.81 24.60 28.83
C LYS A 6 -13.58 23.18 28.28
N ILE A 7 -14.55 22.28 28.41
CA ILE A 7 -14.45 20.91 27.87
C ILE A 7 -14.41 20.92 26.34
N LYS A 8 -15.25 21.75 25.68
CA LYS A 8 -15.20 21.90 24.21
C LYS A 8 -13.87 22.49 23.73
N ALA A 9 -13.28 23.42 24.48
CA ALA A 9 -11.97 24.00 24.13
C ALA A 9 -10.82 22.99 24.24
N VAL A 10 -10.85 22.10 25.25
CA VAL A 10 -9.84 21.04 25.41
C VAL A 10 -9.95 19.98 24.31
N ILE A 11 -11.17 19.63 23.89
CA ILE A 11 -11.39 18.69 22.78
C ILE A 11 -10.94 19.31 21.43
N LEU A 12 -11.19 20.60 21.22
CA LEU A 12 -10.77 21.29 19.99
C LEU A 12 -9.24 21.43 19.90
N PHE A 13 -8.55 21.59 21.02
CA PHE A 13 -7.07 21.63 21.08
C PHE A 13 -6.44 20.23 20.96
N GLY A 14 -7.07 19.20 21.52
CA GLY A 14 -6.63 17.81 21.40
C GLY A 14 -6.75 17.25 19.98
N VAL A 15 -7.77 17.68 19.23
CA VAL A 15 -7.97 17.26 17.83
C VAL A 15 -7.01 17.97 16.87
N PHE A 16 -6.63 19.22 17.14
CA PHE A 16 -5.65 19.94 16.30
C PHE A 16 -4.19 19.51 16.54
N GLY A 17 -3.88 18.96 17.71
CA GLY A 17 -2.52 18.53 18.08
C GLY A 17 -2.08 17.20 17.48
N PHE A 18 -3.00 16.37 16.97
CA PHE A 18 -2.70 15.01 16.49
C PHE A 18 -2.36 14.93 15.00
N SER A 19 -2.53 16.02 14.22
CA SER A 19 -2.38 15.99 12.76
C SER A 19 -0.94 16.18 12.25
N PHE A 20 0.06 16.24 13.13
CA PHE A 20 1.47 16.45 12.75
C PHE A 20 2.40 15.28 13.12
N LEU A 21 1.86 14.08 13.31
CA LEU A 21 2.71 12.89 13.29
C LEU A 21 3.15 12.66 11.84
N LYS A 22 4.28 13.25 11.47
CA LYS A 22 5.06 12.79 10.32
C LYS A 22 5.34 11.31 10.57
N VAL A 23 4.63 10.45 9.85
CA VAL A 23 4.99 9.04 9.75
C VAL A 23 6.36 9.02 9.10
N SER A 24 7.40 8.83 9.91
CA SER A 24 8.74 8.61 9.39
C SER A 24 8.78 7.17 8.95
N ALA A 25 8.69 6.94 7.64
CA ALA A 25 9.12 5.67 7.07
C ALA A 25 10.63 5.49 7.37
N GLN A 26 11.12 4.26 7.26
CA GLN A 26 12.50 3.86 7.58
C GLN A 26 13.51 4.44 6.55
N GLU A 27 13.69 5.77 6.50
CA GLU A 27 14.74 6.42 5.70
C GLU A 27 16.11 6.40 6.40
N LYS A 28 16.18 5.88 7.63
CA LYS A 28 17.32 6.11 8.54
C LYS A 28 18.49 5.13 8.40
N LEU A 29 18.46 4.18 7.48
CA LEU A 29 19.54 3.19 7.36
C LEU A 29 20.73 3.71 6.54
N TYR A 30 20.52 4.66 5.64
CA TYR A 30 21.55 5.19 4.74
C TYR A 30 21.42 6.71 4.64
N THR A 31 22.47 7.44 5.05
CA THR A 31 22.44 8.92 5.12
C THR A 31 22.44 9.60 3.76
N ASN A 32 22.63 8.85 2.68
CA ASN A 32 22.85 9.35 1.31
C ASN A 32 21.84 8.74 0.32
N GLU A 33 20.61 8.53 0.76
CA GLU A 33 19.50 8.10 -0.11
C GLU A 33 18.55 9.27 -0.41
N PHE A 34 17.87 9.17 -1.54
CA PHE A 34 16.82 10.12 -1.93
C PHE A 34 15.48 9.38 -2.02
N PRO A 35 14.39 9.99 -1.56
CA PRO A 35 13.04 9.47 -1.81
C PRO A 35 12.80 9.25 -3.30
N LEU A 36 12.00 8.23 -3.66
CA LEU A 36 11.72 7.90 -5.06
C LEU A 36 11.04 9.05 -5.81
N GLU A 37 10.17 9.82 -5.14
CA GLU A 37 9.53 11.00 -5.74
C GLU A 37 10.53 12.12 -6.12
N ASN A 38 11.74 12.11 -5.53
CA ASN A 38 12.77 13.10 -5.78
C ASN A 38 13.77 12.66 -6.88
N VAL A 39 13.59 11.47 -7.48
CA VAL A 39 14.50 10.93 -8.50
C VAL A 39 13.73 10.65 -9.79
N THR A 40 13.98 11.47 -10.83
CA THR A 40 13.38 11.26 -12.15
C THR A 40 14.33 10.49 -13.07
N LEU A 41 13.89 9.32 -13.56
CA LEU A 41 14.59 8.62 -14.63
C LEU A 41 14.38 9.33 -15.96
N LEU A 42 15.48 9.77 -16.57
CA LEU A 42 15.50 10.29 -17.94
C LEU A 42 15.40 9.15 -18.96
N ASP A 43 15.25 9.51 -20.24
CA ASP A 43 15.20 8.53 -21.32
C ASP A 43 16.44 7.64 -21.34
N GLY A 44 16.21 6.32 -21.43
CA GLY A 44 17.26 5.32 -21.42
C GLY A 44 16.82 3.98 -20.84
N LYS A 45 17.78 3.06 -20.72
CA LYS A 45 17.53 1.65 -20.34
C LYS A 45 16.80 1.47 -19.01
N PHE A 46 17.05 2.33 -18.02
CA PHE A 46 16.43 2.21 -16.70
C PHE A 46 14.97 2.65 -16.71
N LYS A 47 14.65 3.76 -17.41
CA LYS A 47 13.27 4.17 -17.65
C LYS A 47 12.50 3.08 -18.39
N ASN A 48 13.09 2.53 -19.46
CA ASN A 48 12.47 1.45 -20.24
C ASN A 48 12.19 0.20 -19.37
N ALA A 49 13.13 -0.17 -18.49
CA ALA A 49 12.96 -1.30 -17.58
C ALA A 49 11.84 -1.06 -16.54
N ARG A 50 11.78 0.15 -15.97
CA ARG A 50 10.69 0.54 -15.06
C ARG A 50 9.34 0.51 -15.78
N ASP A 51 9.25 1.11 -16.97
CA ASP A 51 8.00 1.19 -17.72
C ASP A 51 7.52 -0.22 -18.15
N LEU A 52 8.45 -1.11 -18.52
CA LEU A 52 8.15 -2.53 -18.73
C LEU A 52 7.62 -3.19 -17.44
N ASN A 53 8.31 -3.00 -16.31
CA ASN A 53 7.85 -3.52 -15.02
C ASN A 53 6.44 -3.03 -14.69
N MET A 54 6.15 -1.75 -14.88
CA MET A 54 4.82 -1.19 -14.66
C MET A 54 3.77 -1.85 -15.56
N SER A 55 4.07 -2.02 -16.86
CA SER A 55 3.16 -2.67 -17.80
C SER A 55 2.86 -4.13 -17.43
N VAL A 56 3.83 -4.84 -16.85
CA VAL A 56 3.65 -6.22 -16.37
C VAL A 56 2.83 -6.24 -15.08
N LEU A 57 3.10 -5.33 -14.13
CA LEU A 57 2.33 -5.21 -12.89
C LEU A 57 0.84 -4.94 -13.16
N LEU A 58 0.53 -4.18 -14.21
CA LEU A 58 -0.85 -3.89 -14.60
C LEU A 58 -1.59 -5.09 -15.22
N GLN A 59 -0.88 -6.13 -15.66
CA GLN A 59 -1.48 -7.36 -16.20
C GLN A 59 -1.94 -8.34 -15.12
N TYR A 60 -1.45 -8.21 -13.87
CA TYR A 60 -1.87 -9.07 -12.77
C TYR A 60 -3.32 -8.79 -12.36
N ASP A 61 -4.04 -9.87 -12.08
CA ASP A 61 -5.37 -9.87 -11.51
C ASP A 61 -5.27 -9.81 -9.98
N VAL A 62 -5.63 -8.66 -9.43
CA VAL A 62 -5.44 -8.36 -8.00
C VAL A 62 -6.28 -9.29 -7.12
N ASP A 63 -7.46 -9.72 -7.56
CA ASP A 63 -8.30 -10.64 -6.78
C ASP A 63 -7.66 -12.02 -6.63
N ARG A 64 -6.93 -12.48 -7.65
CA ARG A 64 -6.22 -13.75 -7.60
C ARG A 64 -5.00 -13.68 -6.67
N LEU A 65 -4.35 -12.52 -6.58
CA LEU A 65 -3.27 -12.27 -5.63
C LEU A 65 -3.78 -12.21 -4.17
N LEU A 66 -5.01 -11.75 -3.98
CA LEU A 66 -5.65 -11.64 -2.67
C LEU A 66 -6.32 -12.94 -2.20
N ALA A 67 -6.56 -13.88 -3.11
CA ALA A 67 -7.25 -15.14 -2.82
C ALA A 67 -6.66 -15.94 -1.64
N PRO A 68 -5.31 -16.09 -1.51
CA PRO A 68 -4.70 -16.70 -0.33
C PRO A 68 -5.10 -16.06 0.99
N TYR A 69 -5.03 -14.73 1.07
CA TYR A 69 -5.33 -13.99 2.30
C TYR A 69 -6.80 -14.14 2.70
N ARG A 70 -7.71 -14.14 1.72
CA ARG A 70 -9.15 -14.34 1.98
C ARG A 70 -9.41 -15.75 2.51
N LYS A 71 -8.83 -16.77 1.87
CA LYS A 71 -8.93 -18.18 2.29
C LYS A 71 -8.47 -18.38 3.73
N GLU A 72 -7.29 -17.88 4.09
CA GLU A 72 -6.75 -18.03 5.45
C GLU A 72 -7.54 -17.25 6.51
N ALA A 73 -8.25 -16.18 6.10
CA ALA A 73 -9.17 -15.44 6.96
C ALA A 73 -10.59 -16.04 7.01
N GLY A 74 -10.83 -17.21 6.41
CA GLY A 74 -12.16 -17.84 6.36
C GLY A 74 -13.18 -17.11 5.46
N LEU A 75 -12.70 -16.25 4.56
CA LEU A 75 -13.52 -15.52 3.60
C LEU A 75 -13.47 -16.19 2.23
N GLU A 76 -14.59 -16.19 1.51
CA GLU A 76 -14.64 -16.66 0.13
C GLU A 76 -13.72 -15.80 -0.77
N PRO A 77 -12.78 -16.42 -1.52
CA PRO A 77 -11.97 -15.73 -2.52
C PRO A 77 -12.84 -15.17 -3.65
N ARG A 78 -12.55 -13.95 -4.12
CA ARG A 78 -13.27 -13.36 -5.27
C ARG A 78 -12.95 -14.06 -6.59
N LYS A 79 -11.75 -14.63 -6.69
CA LYS A 79 -11.25 -15.42 -7.82
C LYS A 79 -10.32 -16.53 -7.30
N PRO A 80 -10.07 -17.60 -8.07
CA PRO A 80 -9.10 -18.61 -7.67
C PRO A 80 -7.67 -18.04 -7.65
N SER A 81 -6.85 -18.55 -6.74
CA SER A 81 -5.41 -18.24 -6.69
C SER A 81 -4.75 -18.45 -8.05
N TYR A 82 -3.62 -17.76 -8.28
CA TYR A 82 -2.74 -18.14 -9.38
C TYR A 82 -2.23 -19.57 -9.19
N PRO A 83 -2.11 -20.37 -10.27
CA PRO A 83 -1.46 -21.67 -10.17
C PRO A 83 0.04 -21.47 -9.89
N ASN A 84 0.69 -22.48 -9.29
CA ASN A 84 2.10 -22.51 -8.85
C ASN A 84 2.31 -21.92 -7.43
N TRP A 85 3.49 -22.16 -6.83
CA TRP A 85 3.91 -21.64 -5.52
C TRP A 85 3.14 -22.23 -4.31
N GLU A 86 2.71 -23.49 -4.42
CA GLU A 86 2.08 -24.22 -3.31
C GLU A 86 2.95 -24.15 -2.04
N GLY A 87 2.36 -23.74 -0.92
CA GLY A 87 3.06 -23.59 0.36
C GLY A 87 3.75 -22.23 0.57
N LEU A 88 3.70 -21.34 -0.42
CA LEU A 88 4.13 -19.94 -0.30
C LEU A 88 2.97 -18.96 -0.49
N ASP A 89 1.73 -19.45 -0.48
CA ASP A 89 0.52 -18.71 -0.75
C ASP A 89 0.48 -17.32 -0.07
N GLY A 90 0.22 -16.30 -0.89
CA GLY A 90 0.12 -14.90 -0.47
C GLY A 90 1.41 -14.10 -0.63
N HIS A 91 2.59 -14.70 -0.61
CA HIS A 91 3.84 -13.90 -0.59
C HIS A 91 4.04 -13.00 -1.83
N ILE A 92 3.60 -13.43 -3.02
CA ILE A 92 3.58 -12.59 -4.23
C ILE A 92 2.67 -11.38 -4.06
N GLY A 93 1.52 -11.52 -3.39
CA GLY A 93 0.64 -10.40 -3.08
C GLY A 93 1.36 -9.33 -2.25
N GLY A 94 2.20 -9.75 -1.29
CA GLY A 94 3.06 -8.84 -0.53
C GLY A 94 4.08 -8.11 -1.41
N HIS A 95 4.83 -8.84 -2.26
CA HIS A 95 5.78 -8.21 -3.18
C HIS A 95 5.11 -7.28 -4.19
N TYR A 96 3.92 -7.66 -4.68
CA TYR A 96 3.13 -6.85 -5.59
C TYR A 96 2.71 -5.54 -4.94
N LEU A 97 2.22 -5.56 -3.69
CA LEU A 97 1.87 -4.36 -2.93
C LEU A 97 3.07 -3.40 -2.78
N SER A 98 4.25 -3.93 -2.44
CA SER A 98 5.48 -3.13 -2.38
C SER A 98 5.85 -2.54 -3.74
N ALA A 99 5.73 -3.33 -4.82
CA ALA A 99 6.00 -2.87 -6.18
C ALA A 99 5.03 -1.77 -6.63
N LEU A 100 3.76 -1.83 -6.21
CA LEU A 100 2.79 -0.77 -6.45
C LEU A 100 3.20 0.53 -5.75
N ALA A 101 3.55 0.45 -4.46
CA ALA A 101 3.96 1.60 -3.66
C ALA A 101 5.21 2.29 -4.25
N MET A 102 6.24 1.52 -4.60
CA MET A 102 7.47 2.06 -5.18
C MET A 102 7.24 2.73 -6.54
N ASN A 103 6.46 2.10 -7.43
CA ASN A 103 6.17 2.68 -8.74
C ASN A 103 5.26 3.92 -8.63
N TYR A 104 4.30 3.94 -7.70
CA TYR A 104 3.50 5.14 -7.44
C TYR A 104 4.39 6.28 -6.96
N ALA A 105 5.24 6.07 -5.95
CA ALA A 105 6.16 7.10 -5.46
C ALA A 105 7.08 7.64 -6.57
N ALA A 106 7.58 6.78 -7.47
CA ALA A 106 8.49 7.17 -8.53
C ALA A 106 7.83 7.84 -9.76
N THR A 107 6.49 7.73 -9.94
CA THR A 107 5.83 8.12 -11.21
C THR A 107 4.49 8.83 -11.06
N ASP A 108 3.93 8.90 -9.85
CA ASP A 108 2.58 9.42 -9.56
C ASP A 108 1.46 8.74 -10.38
N ASN A 109 1.66 7.47 -10.76
CA ASN A 109 0.69 6.72 -11.56
C ASN A 109 -0.55 6.36 -10.73
N GLN A 110 -1.67 7.02 -11.03
CA GLN A 110 -2.91 6.88 -10.25
C GLN A 110 -3.54 5.49 -10.31
N GLU A 111 -3.31 4.70 -11.37
CA GLU A 111 -3.78 3.31 -11.43
C GLU A 111 -3.08 2.45 -10.37
N PHE A 112 -1.80 2.72 -10.10
CA PHE A 112 -1.04 2.02 -9.06
C PHE A 112 -1.58 2.37 -7.66
N LEU A 113 -1.90 3.64 -7.43
CA LEU A 113 -2.55 4.08 -6.19
C LEU A 113 -3.92 3.41 -6.01
N ALA A 114 -4.74 3.36 -7.07
CA ALA A 114 -6.05 2.73 -7.02
C ALA A 114 -5.96 1.24 -6.65
N ARG A 115 -5.07 0.48 -7.29
CA ARG A 115 -4.85 -0.93 -6.99
C ARG A 115 -4.30 -1.15 -5.58
N MET A 116 -3.36 -0.30 -5.14
CA MET A 116 -2.82 -0.37 -3.79
C MET A 116 -3.90 -0.14 -2.73
N ASN A 117 -4.73 0.89 -2.91
CA ASN A 117 -5.86 1.16 -2.02
C ASN A 117 -6.88 0.01 -2.00
N TYR A 118 -7.16 -0.58 -3.16
CA TYR A 118 -8.02 -1.77 -3.24
C TYR A 118 -7.44 -2.94 -2.45
N MET A 119 -6.15 -3.26 -2.63
CA MET A 119 -5.49 -4.32 -1.87
C MET A 119 -5.52 -4.06 -0.36
N LEU A 120 -5.21 -2.84 0.08
CA LEU A 120 -5.23 -2.49 1.50
C LEU A 120 -6.63 -2.63 2.10
N LYS A 121 -7.68 -2.26 1.35
CA LYS A 121 -9.07 -2.47 1.76
C LYS A 121 -9.38 -3.96 1.93
N GLU A 122 -9.03 -4.80 0.95
CA GLU A 122 -9.32 -6.24 1.01
C GLU A 122 -8.50 -6.94 2.10
N LEU A 123 -7.23 -6.60 2.28
CA LEU A 123 -6.41 -7.10 3.38
C LEU A 123 -6.97 -6.69 4.75
N ARG A 124 -7.54 -5.48 4.86
CA ARG A 124 -8.24 -5.04 6.07
C ARG A 124 -9.48 -5.89 6.35
N GLU A 125 -10.26 -6.26 5.32
CA GLU A 125 -11.39 -7.20 5.50
C GLU A 125 -10.90 -8.55 6.05
N CYS A 126 -9.83 -9.11 5.48
CA CYS A 126 -9.22 -10.35 5.98
C CYS A 126 -8.76 -10.21 7.44
N GLN A 127 -8.10 -9.10 7.77
CA GLN A 127 -7.63 -8.84 9.14
C GLN A 127 -8.80 -8.80 10.13
N LEU A 128 -9.90 -8.12 9.78
CA LEU A 128 -11.09 -8.02 10.63
C LEU A 128 -11.84 -9.35 10.79
N ALA A 129 -11.82 -10.21 9.77
CA ALA A 129 -12.43 -11.54 9.85
C ALA A 129 -11.62 -12.52 10.72
N ASN A 130 -10.32 -12.26 10.89
CA ASN A 130 -9.39 -13.10 11.64
C ASN A 130 -9.01 -12.49 13.02
N THR A 131 -9.92 -11.73 13.62
CA THR A 131 -9.79 -11.19 14.99
C THR A 131 -10.87 -11.76 15.89
#